data_AF-W7T4C6-F1
#
_entry.id   AF-W7T4C6-F1
#
_cell.length_a   1.000
_cell.length_b   1.000
_cell.length_c   1.000
_cell.angle_alpha   90.00
_cell.angle_beta   90.00
_cell.angle_gamma   90.00
#
_symmetry.space_group_name_H-M   'P 1'
#
loop_
_entity.id
_entity.type
_entity.pdbx_description
1 polymer ?
#
loop_
_entity_poly.entity_id
_entity_poly.type
_entity_poly.pdbx_seq_one_letter_code
_entity_poly.pdbx_strand_id
1 'polypeptide(L)'
;MKTTYLLGAVTAAAGLALGATAAAPAATTSPHGLVSHDLLLPTGDHVLAVGDQFVLTPRPGVGYFREKINGDTYIVPTDAKGDPARYDVSALARGGAPAPQAAQPNYPMHTLALTVLGADGKPAAANLVLINLDSERQYGDFPSTADGQLRVSVPNGHYGLTAYVPGMAGDKLTDLRVLNRADIVVAGDQAITLDARAATAPVSVRTPRPADLADLAVHTMWTDAKKASAENSFLAPNVPVLLEPAPAPAIGQRLTFITAHLDSPAGQADPYTYDVVFREAGAILADQHQVVAADQLQTVHANYFGSLHAGFARELWSVGLDLPATAIRPITTPLRRTEYVGGAPDLIAKDYLFTDATKQTGVVFDGPRAVKPGTTRTADWLREPLAPGLVQPTDAIIDQSTPAAAGWGWGCAACRTGDTLGIGVLPAADSDPEHMLSLDDKDITSAHLVLSGNGKVYADVRSTDTGRVTLPAASAVYHLTLDATVHPQWLAHSTTSHTEWTFASGRSDTRTVPANWDCESIGDVAQCSALPLLDVRYAMEDKGSTISFAHAPGVSASPITKAGAEISYDGKNWLPAPLVSLGNGKYRALWLGKPAALRVSATDAAGNSLQQTVS
;
A
#
# COMPACT_ATOMS: atom_id res chain seq x y z
N MET A 1 16.85 -5.11 -1.34
CA MET A 1 16.09 -4.07 -2.06
C MET A 1 15.17 -3.39 -1.06
N LYS A 2 14.98 -2.06 -1.13
CA LYS A 2 13.92 -1.37 -0.39
C LYS A 2 12.79 -1.08 -1.38
N THR A 3 11.67 -1.79 -1.23
CA THR A 3 10.47 -1.58 -2.06
C THR A 3 9.61 -0.51 -1.40
N THR A 4 9.84 0.75 -1.78
CA THR A 4 9.02 1.87 -1.29
C THR A 4 7.71 1.91 -2.05
N TYR A 5 6.63 1.44 -1.44
CA TYR A 5 5.27 1.74 -1.90
C TYR A 5 4.97 3.20 -1.59
N LEU A 6 4.74 4.03 -2.61
CA LEU A 6 4.19 5.38 -2.42
C LEU A 6 2.66 5.30 -2.40
N LEU A 7 2.04 5.72 -1.30
CA LEU A 7 0.69 6.26 -1.38
C LEU A 7 0.77 7.64 -2.04
N GLY A 8 -0.12 7.90 -2.99
CA GLY A 8 -0.19 9.17 -3.71
C GLY A 8 -0.72 10.30 -2.82
N ALA A 9 0.19 11.08 -2.22
CA ALA A 9 -0.18 12.28 -1.47
C ALA A 9 -0.47 13.45 -2.43
N VAL A 10 -1.67 14.02 -2.35
CA VAL A 10 -2.04 15.26 -3.05
C VAL A 10 -1.72 16.46 -2.15
N THR A 11 -0.84 17.37 -2.59
CA THR A 11 -0.51 18.61 -1.88
C THR A 11 -0.61 19.84 -2.78
N ALA A 12 -1.20 20.91 -2.24
CA ALA A 12 -1.41 22.20 -2.92
C ALA A 12 -0.20 23.14 -2.76
N ALA A 13 -0.01 24.09 -3.70
CA ALA A 13 1.26 24.82 -3.87
C ALA A 13 1.18 26.36 -3.74
N ALA A 14 2.27 26.94 -3.19
CA ALA A 14 2.72 28.34 -3.31
C ALA A 14 4.23 28.40 -2.95
N GLY A 15 5.07 29.34 -3.42
CA GLY A 15 4.86 30.50 -4.30
C GLY A 15 6.15 30.86 -5.08
N LEU A 16 6.36 32.14 -5.44
CA LEU A 16 7.54 32.58 -6.25
C LEU A 16 8.37 33.71 -5.61
N ALA A 17 9.69 33.65 -5.79
CA ALA A 17 10.64 34.76 -5.70
C ALA A 17 11.82 34.55 -6.68
N LEU A 18 12.52 35.62 -7.09
CA LEU A 18 13.46 35.64 -8.23
C LEU A 18 14.93 35.86 -7.85
N GLY A 19 15.83 35.03 -8.43
CA GLY A 19 16.94 35.52 -9.26
C GLY A 19 18.35 35.73 -8.68
N ALA A 20 19.29 34.86 -9.07
CA ALA A 20 20.70 35.18 -9.33
C ALA A 20 21.36 34.07 -10.18
N THR A 21 22.26 34.41 -11.11
CA THR A 21 23.03 33.44 -11.93
C THR A 21 24.41 33.18 -11.34
N ALA A 22 24.79 31.91 -11.14
CA ALA A 22 26.09 31.49 -10.62
C ALA A 22 26.98 30.81 -11.67
N ALA A 23 28.30 30.79 -11.42
CA ALA A 23 29.31 30.23 -12.32
C ALA A 23 29.48 28.70 -12.17
N ALA A 24 30.19 28.08 -13.12
CA ALA A 24 30.36 26.63 -13.22
C ALA A 24 31.09 25.99 -12.01
N PRO A 25 30.72 24.76 -11.61
CA PRO A 25 31.26 24.10 -10.41
C PRO A 25 32.68 23.52 -10.61
N ALA A 26 33.43 23.43 -9.52
CA ALA A 26 34.76 22.80 -9.48
C ALA A 26 34.67 21.31 -9.08
N ALA A 27 35.40 20.44 -9.78
CA ALA A 27 35.43 19.01 -9.46
C ALA A 27 36.38 18.71 -8.28
N THR A 28 36.01 17.72 -7.46
CA THR A 28 36.85 17.17 -6.39
C THR A 28 36.96 15.65 -6.50
N THR A 29 38.13 15.11 -6.17
CA THR A 29 38.44 13.67 -6.26
C THR A 29 38.41 13.00 -4.89
N SER A 30 37.80 11.82 -4.80
CA SER A 30 37.75 11.04 -3.55
C SER A 30 38.95 10.08 -3.41
N PRO A 31 39.23 9.56 -2.18
CA PRO A 31 40.32 8.61 -1.94
C PRO A 31 40.23 7.29 -2.73
N HIS A 32 39.08 6.99 -3.32
CA HIS A 32 38.85 5.77 -4.13
C HIS A 32 38.94 6.01 -5.65
N GLY A 33 39.41 7.19 -6.09
CA GLY A 33 39.58 7.51 -7.51
C GLY A 33 38.27 7.83 -8.26
N LEU A 34 37.13 7.80 -7.57
CA LEU A 34 35.87 8.28 -8.12
C LEU A 34 35.85 9.81 -8.10
N VAL A 35 35.56 10.40 -9.25
CA VAL A 35 35.28 11.84 -9.38
C VAL A 35 33.84 12.09 -8.93
N SER A 36 33.65 13.07 -8.07
CA SER A 36 32.33 13.54 -7.66
C SER A 36 32.05 14.92 -8.24
N HIS A 37 30.85 15.10 -8.79
CA HIS A 37 30.38 16.39 -9.28
C HIS A 37 29.24 16.89 -8.40
N ASP A 38 29.37 18.09 -7.85
CA ASP A 38 28.26 18.80 -7.20
C ASP A 38 27.52 19.61 -8.27
N LEU A 39 26.25 19.26 -8.50
CA LEU A 39 25.41 19.79 -9.58
C LEU A 39 24.36 20.73 -8.99
N LEU A 40 24.38 21.98 -9.43
CA LEU A 40 23.35 22.96 -9.08
C LEU A 40 22.19 22.90 -10.09
N LEU A 41 21.01 22.52 -9.62
CA LEU A 41 19.78 22.53 -10.42
C LEU A 41 19.25 23.97 -10.60
N PRO A 42 18.41 24.25 -11.61
CA PRO A 42 17.82 25.58 -11.85
C PRO A 42 17.06 26.19 -10.66
N THR A 43 16.55 25.35 -9.76
CA THR A 43 15.87 25.71 -8.51
C THR A 43 16.80 26.05 -7.35
N GLY A 44 18.12 25.90 -7.51
CA GLY A 44 19.11 26.04 -6.45
C GLY A 44 19.33 24.78 -5.60
N ASP A 45 18.70 23.66 -5.97
CA ASP A 45 18.93 22.35 -5.34
C ASP A 45 20.30 21.77 -5.73
N HIS A 46 20.95 21.06 -4.80
CA HIS A 46 22.23 20.40 -5.02
C HIS A 46 22.08 18.89 -5.21
N VAL A 47 22.69 18.35 -6.26
CA VAL A 47 22.78 16.91 -6.53
C VAL A 47 24.24 16.49 -6.65
N LEU A 48 24.68 15.62 -5.74
CA LEU A 48 26.00 15.00 -5.80
C LEU A 48 25.96 13.79 -6.75
N ALA A 49 26.66 13.88 -7.88
CA ALA A 49 26.86 12.76 -8.80
C ALA A 49 28.18 12.05 -8.50
N VAL A 50 28.13 10.72 -8.36
CA VAL A 50 29.29 9.83 -8.16
C VAL A 50 29.15 8.64 -9.12
N GLY A 51 29.82 8.73 -10.27
CA GLY A 51 29.53 7.85 -11.41
C GLY A 51 28.07 8.01 -11.86
N ASP A 52 27.38 6.91 -12.10
CA ASP A 52 25.96 6.89 -12.48
C ASP A 52 24.98 7.03 -11.28
N GLN A 53 25.49 7.27 -10.07
CA GLN A 53 24.66 7.47 -8.89
C GLN A 53 24.50 8.95 -8.55
N PHE A 54 23.25 9.36 -8.32
CA PHE A 54 22.88 10.73 -7.99
C PHE A 54 22.26 10.78 -6.59
N VAL A 55 22.85 11.59 -5.70
CA VAL A 55 22.36 11.85 -4.35
C VAL A 55 21.89 13.30 -4.28
N LEU A 56 20.58 13.48 -4.20
CA LEU A 56 19.96 14.79 -4.03
C LEU A 56 20.06 15.23 -2.56
N THR A 57 20.35 16.50 -2.33
CA THR A 57 20.11 17.17 -1.04
C THR A 57 18.79 17.93 -1.12
N PRO A 58 17.66 17.37 -0.64
CA PRO A 58 16.35 17.97 -0.83
C PRO A 58 16.15 19.23 0.02
N ARG A 59 15.48 20.24 -0.54
CA ARG A 59 14.96 21.40 0.20
C ARG A 59 13.76 20.95 1.07
N PRO A 60 13.62 21.47 2.30
CA PRO A 60 12.47 21.18 3.15
C PRO A 60 11.14 21.54 2.47
N GLY A 61 10.17 20.62 2.49
CA GLY A 61 8.82 20.84 1.96
C GLY A 61 8.66 20.70 0.45
N VAL A 62 9.70 20.31 -0.29
CA VAL A 62 9.66 20.08 -1.74
C VAL A 62 9.78 18.59 -2.03
N GLY A 63 8.90 18.04 -2.87
CA GLY A 63 9.00 16.68 -3.40
C GLY A 63 9.87 16.65 -4.66
N TYR A 64 10.29 15.46 -5.10
CA TYR A 64 11.12 15.33 -6.31
C TYR A 64 10.74 14.07 -7.09
N PHE A 65 10.53 14.22 -8.38
CA PHE A 65 10.41 13.10 -9.31
C PHE A 65 11.80 12.69 -9.78
N ARG A 66 12.07 11.38 -9.77
CA ARG A 66 13.26 10.80 -10.41
C ARG A 66 12.80 9.89 -11.54
N GLU A 67 13.21 10.23 -12.75
CA GLU A 67 12.87 9.49 -13.96
C GLU A 67 14.13 9.16 -14.76
N LYS A 68 14.07 8.08 -15.56
CA LYS A 68 15.08 7.79 -16.58
C LYS A 68 14.45 7.87 -17.96
N ILE A 69 14.89 8.84 -18.76
CA ILE A 69 14.42 9.06 -20.13
C ILE A 69 15.61 8.86 -21.05
N ASN A 70 15.50 7.92 -22.00
CA ASN A 70 16.55 7.57 -22.97
C ASN A 70 17.92 7.21 -22.37
N GLY A 71 17.97 6.83 -21.08
CA GLY A 71 19.18 6.45 -20.35
C GLY A 71 19.72 7.55 -19.42
N ASP A 72 19.37 8.80 -19.67
CA ASP A 72 19.69 9.95 -18.81
C ASP A 72 18.76 10.02 -17.59
N THR A 73 19.28 10.51 -16.47
CA THR A 73 18.55 10.59 -15.19
C THR A 73 18.10 12.02 -14.93
N TYR A 74 16.82 12.18 -14.64
CA TYR A 74 16.18 13.45 -14.33
C TYR A 74 15.86 13.50 -12.84
N ILE A 75 16.07 14.66 -12.20
CA ILE A 75 15.65 14.92 -10.82
C ILE A 75 14.88 16.24 -10.80
N VAL A 76 13.56 16.16 -10.97
CA VAL A 76 12.67 17.31 -11.14
C VAL A 76 11.98 17.62 -9.82
N PRO A 77 12.23 18.79 -9.19
CA PRO A 77 11.47 19.26 -8.04
C PRO A 77 9.97 19.40 -8.36
N THR A 78 9.08 19.09 -7.42
CA THR A 78 7.62 19.26 -7.59
C THR A 78 7.20 20.73 -7.69
N ASP A 79 8.05 21.66 -7.23
CA ASP A 79 7.86 23.11 -7.35
C ASP A 79 8.49 23.70 -8.63
N ALA A 80 9.16 22.87 -9.45
CA ALA A 80 9.86 23.30 -10.65
C ALA A 80 8.90 23.93 -11.68
N LYS A 81 9.31 25.08 -12.24
CA LYS A 81 8.60 25.73 -13.35
C LYS A 81 9.45 25.75 -14.60
N GLY A 82 8.86 25.38 -15.72
CA GLY A 82 9.49 25.37 -17.05
C GLY A 82 9.91 23.97 -17.50
N ASP A 83 10.87 23.93 -18.41
CA ASP A 83 11.30 22.75 -19.15
C ASP A 83 11.99 21.68 -18.26
N PRO A 84 11.44 20.45 -18.16
CA PRO A 84 12.07 19.33 -17.44
C PRO A 84 13.48 18.98 -17.94
N ALA A 85 13.83 19.29 -19.20
CA ALA A 85 15.16 19.03 -19.76
C ALA A 85 16.30 19.72 -18.99
N ARG A 86 15.99 20.77 -18.22
CA ARG A 86 16.97 21.50 -17.38
C ARG A 86 17.35 20.77 -16.09
N TYR A 87 16.68 19.66 -15.79
CA TYR A 87 16.86 18.85 -14.59
C TYR A 87 17.48 17.47 -14.90
N ASP A 88 18.03 17.31 -16.10
CA ASP A 88 18.90 16.19 -16.49
C ASP A 88 20.23 16.27 -15.73
N VAL A 89 20.34 15.52 -14.64
CA VAL A 89 21.55 15.46 -13.82
C VAL A 89 22.66 14.66 -14.49
N SER A 90 22.33 13.79 -15.44
CA SER A 90 23.30 13.06 -16.25
C SER A 90 24.00 13.97 -17.27
N ALA A 91 23.29 14.89 -17.91
CA ALA A 91 23.90 15.91 -18.77
C ALA A 91 24.75 16.91 -17.97
N LEU A 92 24.25 17.40 -16.84
CA LEU A 92 24.99 18.32 -15.96
C LEU A 92 26.28 17.69 -15.43
N ALA A 93 26.28 16.40 -15.06
CA ALA A 93 27.48 15.66 -14.67
C ALA A 93 28.53 15.57 -15.78
N ARG A 94 28.12 15.55 -17.05
CA ARG A 94 29.02 15.56 -18.22
C ARG A 94 29.59 16.96 -18.54
N GLY A 95 29.31 17.98 -17.72
CA GLY A 95 29.83 19.34 -17.89
C GLY A 95 29.17 20.14 -19.01
N GLY A 96 28.10 19.60 -19.62
CA GLY A 96 27.26 20.34 -20.55
C GLY A 96 26.05 20.92 -19.81
N ALA A 97 25.80 22.22 -19.99
CA ALA A 97 24.40 22.64 -20.00
C ALA A 97 23.80 22.04 -21.29
N PRO A 98 22.85 21.10 -21.23
CA PRO A 98 22.24 20.58 -22.44
C PRO A 98 21.55 21.74 -23.15
N ALA A 99 22.06 22.13 -24.32
CA ALA A 99 21.18 22.75 -25.31
C ALA A 99 20.03 21.75 -25.51
N PRO A 100 18.75 22.16 -25.43
CA PRO A 100 17.63 21.23 -25.54
C PRO A 100 17.82 20.42 -26.81
N GLN A 101 18.09 19.11 -26.66
CA GLN A 101 18.19 18.23 -27.80
C GLN A 101 16.80 18.22 -28.41
N ALA A 102 16.64 18.92 -29.54
CA ALA A 102 15.35 19.08 -30.18
C ALA A 102 14.75 17.69 -30.34
N ALA A 103 13.65 17.44 -29.61
CA ALA A 103 13.05 16.11 -29.52
C ALA A 103 12.89 15.57 -30.94
N GLN A 104 13.46 14.40 -31.19
CA GLN A 104 13.30 13.68 -32.44
C GLN A 104 12.18 12.67 -32.20
N PRO A 105 10.90 13.06 -32.36
CA PRO A 105 9.82 12.12 -32.14
C PRO A 105 9.93 10.99 -33.17
N ASN A 106 9.69 9.75 -32.72
CA ASN A 106 9.69 8.58 -33.60
C ASN A 106 8.51 8.58 -34.60
N TYR A 107 7.62 9.57 -34.49
CA TYR A 107 6.37 9.71 -35.25
C TYR A 107 6.16 11.19 -35.64
N PRO A 108 5.44 11.49 -36.73
CA PRO A 108 4.90 12.83 -36.97
C PRO A 108 3.99 13.23 -35.81
N MET A 109 4.23 14.42 -35.25
CA MET A 109 3.50 14.96 -34.10
C MET A 109 2.62 16.13 -34.53
N HIS A 110 1.44 16.24 -33.92
CA HIS A 110 0.46 17.30 -34.13
C HIS A 110 0.07 17.95 -32.82
N THR A 111 -0.28 19.22 -32.86
CA THR A 111 -0.78 19.94 -31.70
C THR A 111 -2.26 19.64 -31.49
N LEU A 112 -2.59 18.95 -30.40
CA LEU A 112 -3.94 18.91 -29.85
C LEU A 112 -4.07 20.07 -28.84
N ALA A 113 -4.85 21.08 -29.21
CA ALA A 113 -5.23 22.17 -28.32
C ALA A 113 -6.56 21.82 -27.60
N LEU A 114 -6.55 21.96 -26.29
CA LEU A 114 -7.65 21.63 -25.39
C LEU A 114 -8.07 22.91 -24.67
N THR A 115 -9.35 23.26 -24.77
CA THR A 115 -9.97 24.30 -23.93
C THR A 115 -10.95 23.62 -22.99
N VAL A 116 -10.82 23.82 -21.68
CA VAL A 116 -11.72 23.27 -20.66
C VAL A 116 -12.54 24.39 -20.04
N LEU A 117 -13.86 24.26 -20.12
CA LEU A 117 -14.82 25.18 -19.51
C LEU A 117 -15.45 24.53 -18.28
N GLY A 118 -15.52 25.27 -17.18
CA GLY A 118 -16.19 24.87 -15.94
C GLY A 118 -17.71 24.94 -16.05
N ALA A 119 -18.41 24.53 -14.99
CA ALA A 119 -19.87 24.53 -14.95
C ALA A 119 -20.49 25.95 -15.10
N ASP A 120 -19.71 27.00 -14.80
CA ASP A 120 -20.08 28.40 -15.01
C ASP A 120 -19.79 28.92 -16.44
N GLY A 121 -19.23 28.07 -17.31
CA GLY A 121 -18.87 28.38 -18.69
C GLY A 121 -17.56 29.17 -18.86
N LYS A 122 -16.79 29.41 -17.79
CA LYS A 122 -15.46 30.06 -17.86
C LYS A 122 -14.34 29.02 -18.01
N PRO A 123 -13.14 29.40 -18.48
CA PRO A 123 -11.97 28.50 -18.46
C PRO A 123 -11.71 27.96 -17.05
N ALA A 124 -11.53 26.65 -16.91
CA ALA A 124 -11.41 25.96 -15.63
C ALA A 124 -10.21 25.02 -15.59
N ALA A 125 -9.58 24.88 -14.42
CA ALA A 125 -8.54 23.89 -14.20
C ALA A 125 -9.10 22.47 -14.28
N ALA A 126 -8.35 21.55 -14.89
CA ALA A 126 -8.66 20.14 -14.93
C ALA A 126 -7.39 19.29 -14.95
N ASN A 127 -7.49 18.11 -14.34
CA ASN A 127 -6.52 17.02 -14.47
C ASN A 127 -7.04 16.05 -15.53
N LEU A 128 -6.21 15.66 -16.49
CA LEU A 128 -6.62 14.83 -17.61
C LEU A 128 -5.87 13.49 -17.65
N VAL A 129 -6.49 12.52 -18.30
CA VAL A 129 -5.83 11.36 -18.90
C VAL A 129 -5.98 11.52 -20.40
N LEU A 130 -4.90 11.37 -21.15
CA LEU A 130 -4.95 11.35 -22.61
C LEU A 130 -4.09 10.19 -23.13
N ILE A 131 -4.74 9.21 -23.77
CA ILE A 131 -4.11 7.96 -24.22
C ILE A 131 -4.46 7.71 -25.68
N ASN A 132 -3.46 7.32 -26.47
CA ASN A 132 -3.65 6.81 -27.82
C ASN A 132 -4.21 5.38 -27.75
N LEU A 133 -5.45 5.20 -28.19
CA LEU A 133 -6.17 3.92 -28.15
C LEU A 133 -5.72 2.94 -29.25
N ASP A 134 -4.97 3.38 -30.26
CA ASP A 134 -4.28 2.47 -31.19
C ASP A 134 -3.03 1.86 -30.52
N SER A 135 -2.37 2.62 -29.64
CA SER A 135 -1.16 2.23 -28.92
C SER A 135 -0.80 3.22 -27.80
N GLU A 136 -1.03 2.87 -26.53
CA GLU A 136 -0.63 3.69 -25.37
C GLU A 136 0.88 3.94 -25.39
N ARG A 137 1.68 2.94 -25.77
CA ARG A 137 3.15 3.07 -25.97
C ARG A 137 3.58 4.08 -27.04
N GLN A 138 2.67 4.62 -27.84
CA GLN A 138 2.96 5.75 -28.73
C GLN A 138 2.67 7.10 -28.06
N TYR A 139 1.64 7.16 -27.22
CA TYR A 139 1.34 8.28 -26.34
C TYR A 139 0.36 7.89 -25.22
N GLY A 140 0.77 8.11 -23.98
CA GLY A 140 -0.05 8.08 -22.78
C GLY A 140 0.50 9.14 -21.81
N ASP A 141 -0.36 10.03 -21.31
CA ASP A 141 0.05 11.18 -20.51
C ASP A 141 -1.07 11.64 -19.56
N PHE A 142 -0.69 12.36 -18.50
CA PHE A 142 -1.56 12.88 -17.44
C PHE A 142 -1.52 14.42 -17.36
N PRO A 143 -1.79 15.14 -18.47
CA PRO A 143 -1.58 16.57 -18.52
C PRO A 143 -2.63 17.32 -17.70
N SER A 144 -2.32 18.56 -17.30
CA SER A 144 -3.23 19.46 -16.60
C SER A 144 -3.32 20.80 -17.32
N THR A 145 -4.49 21.45 -17.28
CA THR A 145 -4.68 22.76 -17.93
C THR A 145 -4.14 23.91 -17.09
N ALA A 146 -3.53 24.90 -17.75
CA ALA A 146 -3.29 26.24 -17.19
C ALA A 146 -4.32 27.22 -17.76
N ASP A 147 -4.99 28.00 -16.90
CA ASP A 147 -6.04 28.97 -17.30
C ASP A 147 -7.14 28.37 -18.21
N GLY A 148 -7.49 27.09 -17.96
CA GLY A 148 -8.43 26.31 -18.77
C GLY A 148 -7.97 26.01 -20.19
N GLN A 149 -6.67 26.11 -20.48
CA GLN A 149 -6.06 25.73 -21.75
C GLN A 149 -4.94 24.71 -21.56
N LEU A 150 -4.77 23.87 -22.56
CA LEU A 150 -3.68 22.90 -22.67
C LEU A 150 -3.33 22.73 -24.14
N ARG A 151 -2.04 22.56 -24.45
CA ARG A 151 -1.56 22.20 -25.78
C ARG A 151 -0.59 21.05 -25.62
N VAL A 152 -0.89 19.91 -26.24
CA VAL A 152 -0.04 18.71 -26.20
C VAL A 152 0.34 18.32 -27.62
N SER A 153 1.59 17.91 -27.80
CA SER A 153 2.07 17.34 -29.05
C SER A 153 1.84 15.84 -29.01
N VAL A 154 1.00 15.33 -29.90
CA VAL A 154 0.57 13.92 -29.94
C VAL A 154 0.76 13.33 -31.35
N PRO A 155 1.09 12.03 -31.49
CA PRO A 155 1.15 11.40 -32.81
C PRO A 155 -0.24 11.25 -33.44
N ASN A 156 -0.28 10.91 -34.73
CA ASN A 156 -1.53 10.46 -35.37
C ASN A 156 -2.14 9.25 -34.63
N GLY A 157 -3.46 9.20 -34.54
CA GLY A 157 -4.20 8.07 -33.97
C GLY A 157 -5.54 8.47 -33.37
N HIS A 158 -6.18 7.51 -32.71
CA HIS A 158 -7.46 7.67 -32.00
C HIS A 158 -7.19 7.83 -30.51
N TYR A 159 -7.82 8.79 -29.85
CA TYR A 159 -7.53 9.10 -28.45
C TYR A 159 -8.75 8.94 -27.54
N GLY A 160 -8.49 8.33 -26.38
CA GLY A 160 -9.36 8.31 -25.22
C GLY A 160 -8.91 9.43 -24.27
N LEU A 161 -9.88 10.18 -23.76
CA LEU A 161 -9.64 11.26 -22.83
C LEU A 161 -10.67 11.23 -21.70
N THR A 162 -10.16 11.37 -20.48
CA THR A 162 -10.96 11.66 -19.29
C THR A 162 -10.45 12.96 -18.68
N ALA A 163 -11.34 13.89 -18.34
CA ALA A 163 -10.98 15.13 -17.67
C ALA A 163 -11.77 15.28 -16.37
N TYR A 164 -11.06 15.43 -15.27
CA TYR A 164 -11.59 15.70 -13.94
C TYR A 164 -11.57 17.22 -13.72
N VAL A 165 -12.74 17.84 -13.75
CA VAL A 165 -12.93 19.30 -13.64
C VAL A 165 -13.55 19.62 -12.27
N PRO A 166 -12.76 20.02 -11.26
CA PRO A 166 -13.29 20.41 -9.95
C PRO A 166 -13.99 21.77 -10.02
N GLY A 167 -15.22 21.84 -9.50
CA GLY A 167 -15.89 23.10 -9.17
C GLY A 167 -15.32 23.65 -7.87
N MET A 168 -14.93 24.92 -7.86
CA MET A 168 -14.25 25.56 -6.72
C MET A 168 -14.94 26.86 -6.31
N ALA A 169 -15.17 27.03 -5.00
CA ALA A 169 -15.59 28.27 -4.38
C ALA A 169 -14.51 28.75 -3.42
N GLY A 170 -13.51 29.46 -3.96
CA GLY A 170 -12.26 29.74 -3.26
C GLY A 170 -11.36 28.49 -3.25
N ASP A 171 -10.92 28.09 -2.07
CA ASP A 171 -10.16 26.86 -1.80
C ASP A 171 -11.07 25.63 -1.58
N LYS A 172 -12.39 25.83 -1.45
CA LYS A 172 -13.35 24.76 -1.21
C LYS A 172 -13.85 24.13 -2.52
N LEU A 173 -13.69 22.81 -2.65
CA LEU A 173 -14.36 21.98 -3.66
C LEU A 173 -15.89 22.03 -3.47
N THR A 174 -16.64 22.27 -4.54
CA THR A 174 -18.12 22.32 -4.54
C THR A 174 -18.78 21.16 -5.23
N ASP A 175 -18.16 20.64 -6.29
CA ASP A 175 -18.61 19.53 -7.11
C ASP A 175 -17.45 19.01 -7.97
N LEU A 176 -17.59 17.80 -8.52
CA LEU A 176 -16.68 17.25 -9.52
C LEU A 176 -17.44 16.94 -10.81
N ARG A 177 -16.91 17.40 -11.94
CA ARG A 177 -17.40 17.05 -13.28
C ARG A 177 -16.39 16.16 -13.98
N VAL A 178 -16.80 14.95 -14.35
CA VAL A 178 -15.95 13.99 -15.05
C VAL A 178 -16.40 13.90 -16.50
N LEU A 179 -15.61 14.49 -17.39
CA LEU A 179 -15.85 14.50 -18.83
C LEU A 179 -15.13 13.34 -19.48
N ASN A 180 -15.78 12.69 -20.45
CA ASN A 180 -15.25 11.50 -21.10
C ASN A 180 -15.43 11.59 -22.62
N ARG A 181 -14.31 11.53 -23.35
CA ARG A 181 -14.26 11.52 -24.81
C ARG A 181 -13.59 10.23 -25.26
N ALA A 182 -14.23 9.50 -26.16
CA ALA A 182 -13.62 8.42 -26.90
C ALA A 182 -13.39 8.86 -28.35
N ASP A 183 -12.57 8.10 -29.07
CA ASP A 183 -12.44 8.15 -30.53
C ASP A 183 -12.10 9.55 -31.09
N ILE A 184 -11.36 10.37 -30.34
CA ILE A 184 -10.83 11.65 -30.84
C ILE A 184 -9.77 11.31 -31.90
N VAL A 185 -10.09 11.51 -33.18
CA VAL A 185 -9.15 11.24 -34.27
C VAL A 185 -8.17 12.41 -34.42
N VAL A 186 -6.88 12.18 -34.18
CA VAL A 186 -5.80 13.10 -34.54
C VAL A 186 -5.21 12.65 -35.88
N ALA A 187 -5.37 13.50 -36.90
CA ALA A 187 -4.74 13.35 -38.22
C ALA A 187 -3.95 14.61 -38.65
N GLY A 188 -3.84 15.58 -37.75
CA GLY A 188 -3.37 16.95 -37.99
C GLY A 188 -3.55 17.80 -36.74
N ASP A 189 -2.99 19.01 -36.74
CA ASP A 189 -3.24 20.02 -35.69
C ASP A 189 -4.75 20.27 -35.55
N GLN A 190 -5.26 20.19 -34.32
CA GLN A 190 -6.68 20.39 -34.04
C GLN A 190 -6.93 21.03 -32.67
N ALA A 191 -8.13 21.58 -32.50
CA ALA A 191 -8.58 22.15 -31.23
C ALA A 191 -9.93 21.55 -30.84
N ILE A 192 -10.07 21.12 -29.58
CA ILE A 192 -11.34 20.64 -29.02
C ILE A 192 -11.68 21.40 -27.73
N THR A 193 -12.98 21.54 -27.47
CA THR A 193 -13.49 22.14 -26.22
C THR A 193 -14.17 21.07 -25.39
N LEU A 194 -13.80 21.00 -24.11
CA LEU A 194 -14.42 20.17 -23.10
C LEU A 194 -15.26 21.09 -22.21
N ASP A 195 -16.56 20.81 -22.10
CA ASP A 195 -17.50 21.66 -21.37
C ASP A 195 -18.08 20.89 -20.18
N ALA A 196 -17.73 21.29 -18.96
CA ALA A 196 -18.14 20.63 -17.72
C ALA A 196 -19.67 20.60 -17.53
N ARG A 197 -20.43 21.38 -18.29
CA ARG A 197 -21.91 21.35 -18.30
C ARG A 197 -22.47 20.12 -19.01
N ALA A 198 -21.66 19.38 -19.78
CA ALA A 198 -22.06 18.10 -20.38
C ALA A 198 -22.09 16.96 -19.35
N ALA A 199 -21.35 17.09 -18.24
CA ALA A 199 -21.47 16.20 -17.08
C ALA A 199 -22.82 16.41 -16.37
N THR A 200 -23.78 15.60 -16.78
CA THR A 200 -25.22 15.73 -16.50
C THR A 200 -25.81 14.56 -15.71
N ALA A 201 -25.09 13.46 -15.57
CA ALA A 201 -25.54 12.28 -14.83
C ALA A 201 -24.99 12.32 -13.39
N PRO A 202 -25.81 12.69 -12.38
CA PRO A 202 -25.36 12.74 -11.00
C PRO A 202 -25.18 11.33 -10.43
N VAL A 203 -23.99 11.07 -9.88
CA VAL A 203 -23.73 9.80 -9.21
C VAL A 203 -24.43 9.78 -7.87
N SER A 204 -25.18 8.71 -7.60
CA SER A 204 -25.80 8.45 -6.31
C SER A 204 -25.70 6.97 -5.96
N VAL A 205 -25.65 6.66 -4.67
CA VAL A 205 -25.48 5.30 -4.16
C VAL A 205 -26.58 5.00 -3.17
N ARG A 206 -27.27 3.86 -3.35
CA ARG A 206 -28.31 3.38 -2.44
C ARG A 206 -27.89 2.07 -1.78
N THR A 207 -27.89 2.08 -0.45
CA THR A 207 -27.53 0.97 0.43
C THR A 207 -28.76 0.31 1.08
N PRO A 208 -28.65 -0.91 1.63
CA PRO A 208 -29.78 -1.61 2.27
C PRO A 208 -30.29 -0.93 3.55
N ARG A 209 -29.39 -0.34 4.34
CA ARG A 209 -29.72 0.56 5.47
C ARG A 209 -29.45 2.00 5.02
N PRO A 210 -30.23 3.01 5.45
CA PRO A 210 -29.96 4.41 5.14
C PRO A 210 -28.55 4.80 5.59
N ALA A 211 -27.78 5.44 4.71
CA ALA A 211 -26.44 5.93 4.98
C ALA A 211 -26.21 7.22 4.19
N ASP A 212 -25.39 8.11 4.74
CA ASP A 212 -25.04 9.40 4.14
C ASP A 212 -23.72 9.23 3.37
N LEU A 213 -23.67 9.73 2.12
CA LEU A 213 -22.45 9.68 1.31
C LEU A 213 -21.38 10.60 1.93
N ALA A 214 -20.32 10.01 2.47
CA ALA A 214 -19.18 10.75 2.99
C ALA A 214 -18.21 11.10 1.85
N ASP A 215 -17.90 10.14 0.97
CA ASP A 215 -16.92 10.33 -0.09
C ASP A 215 -17.23 9.47 -1.31
N LEU A 216 -16.85 9.98 -2.48
CA LEU A 216 -16.92 9.25 -3.73
C LEU A 216 -15.62 9.43 -4.51
N ALA A 217 -15.05 8.34 -5.03
CA ALA A 217 -13.98 8.39 -6.00
C ALA A 217 -14.46 7.87 -7.35
N VAL A 218 -14.07 8.56 -8.42
CA VAL A 218 -14.26 8.08 -9.80
C VAL A 218 -12.92 7.68 -10.36
N HIS A 219 -12.85 6.46 -10.87
CA HIS A 219 -11.71 5.91 -11.58
C HIS A 219 -12.08 5.75 -13.04
N THR A 220 -11.15 6.01 -13.94
CA THR A 220 -11.28 5.59 -15.34
C THR A 220 -9.98 4.96 -15.79
N MET A 221 -10.07 3.70 -16.24
CA MET A 221 -9.02 2.99 -16.94
C MET A 221 -9.37 2.95 -18.43
N TRP A 222 -8.42 3.32 -19.26
CA TRP A 222 -8.47 3.08 -20.70
C TRP A 222 -7.49 1.95 -21.05
N THR A 223 -7.92 1.03 -21.90
CA THR A 223 -7.08 -0.03 -22.47
C THR A 223 -7.05 0.14 -23.98
N ASP A 224 -5.85 0.17 -24.57
CA ASP A 224 -5.67 0.33 -26.01
C ASP A 224 -6.00 -0.95 -26.81
N ALA A 225 -5.89 -0.87 -28.13
CA ALA A 225 -6.05 -2.00 -29.04
C ALA A 225 -4.98 -3.10 -28.86
N LYS A 226 -3.84 -2.79 -28.22
CA LYS A 226 -2.70 -3.68 -27.96
C LYS A 226 -2.66 -4.26 -26.54
N LYS A 227 -3.66 -3.97 -25.72
CA LYS A 227 -3.82 -4.40 -24.32
C LYS A 227 -2.83 -3.77 -23.33
N ALA A 228 -2.28 -2.60 -23.65
CA ALA A 228 -1.71 -1.71 -22.65
C ALA A 228 -2.84 -0.86 -22.04
N SER A 229 -2.75 -0.59 -20.73
CA SER A 229 -3.73 0.21 -20.00
C SER A 229 -3.04 1.40 -19.32
N ALA A 230 -3.78 2.49 -19.17
CA ALA A 230 -3.45 3.54 -18.21
C ALA A 230 -4.74 4.05 -17.56
N GLU A 231 -4.63 4.41 -16.29
CA GLU A 231 -5.75 4.75 -15.42
C GLU A 231 -5.49 6.04 -14.65
N ASN A 232 -6.55 6.67 -14.16
CA ASN A 232 -6.45 7.76 -13.20
C ASN A 232 -7.70 7.80 -12.33
N SER A 233 -7.54 8.38 -11.14
CA SER A 233 -8.57 8.49 -10.13
C SER A 233 -8.75 9.93 -9.67
N PHE A 234 -9.95 10.26 -9.19
CA PHE A 234 -10.18 11.50 -8.47
C PHE A 234 -11.11 11.24 -7.29
N LEU A 235 -10.63 11.56 -6.09
CA LEU A 235 -11.42 11.52 -4.85
C LEU A 235 -12.16 12.84 -4.67
N ALA A 236 -13.48 12.76 -4.52
CA ALA A 236 -14.39 13.86 -4.25
C ALA A 236 -15.02 13.69 -2.84
N PRO A 237 -14.38 14.25 -1.79
CA PRO A 237 -14.91 14.16 -0.43
C PRO A 237 -16.14 15.08 -0.27
N ASN A 238 -17.27 14.50 0.11
CA ASN A 238 -18.52 15.19 0.47
C ASN A 238 -18.98 16.30 -0.51
N VAL A 239 -18.89 16.03 -1.82
CA VAL A 239 -19.41 16.91 -2.88
C VAL A 239 -20.14 16.10 -3.96
N PRO A 240 -21.13 16.70 -4.67
CA PRO A 240 -21.76 16.04 -5.81
C PRO A 240 -20.74 15.72 -6.91
N VAL A 241 -20.81 14.51 -7.45
CA VAL A 241 -20.06 14.10 -8.64
C VAL A 241 -21.03 13.89 -9.78
N LEU A 242 -20.74 14.47 -10.93
CA LEU A 242 -21.51 14.25 -12.16
C LEU A 242 -20.60 13.71 -13.25
N LEU A 243 -21.05 12.66 -13.92
CA LEU A 243 -20.40 12.10 -15.08
C LEU A 243 -21.05 12.65 -16.36
N GLU A 244 -20.26 12.72 -17.41
CA GLU A 244 -20.74 12.89 -18.77
C GLU A 244 -21.15 11.54 -19.37
N PRO A 245 -22.42 11.38 -19.79
CA PRO A 245 -22.85 10.17 -20.49
C PRO A 245 -22.09 10.04 -21.81
N ALA A 246 -21.51 8.86 -22.04
CA ALA A 246 -20.65 8.63 -23.19
C ALA A 246 -20.86 7.21 -23.76
N PRO A 247 -20.87 7.03 -25.10
CA PRO A 247 -20.90 5.69 -25.69
C PRO A 247 -19.63 4.90 -25.31
N ALA A 248 -19.67 3.59 -25.53
CA ALA A 248 -18.46 2.77 -25.50
C ALA A 248 -17.50 3.23 -26.61
N PRO A 249 -16.18 3.22 -26.37
CA PRO A 249 -15.21 3.57 -27.40
C PRO A 249 -15.25 2.57 -28.56
N ALA A 250 -15.03 3.04 -29.78
CA ALA A 250 -14.93 2.19 -30.97
C ALA A 250 -13.59 1.42 -31.02
N ILE A 251 -12.54 1.98 -30.40
CA ILE A 251 -11.20 1.38 -30.33
C ILE A 251 -10.77 1.22 -28.87
N GLY A 252 -10.16 0.09 -28.54
CA GLY A 252 -9.76 -0.21 -27.17
C GLY A 252 -10.96 -0.53 -26.26
N GLN A 253 -10.82 -0.24 -24.97
CA GLN A 253 -11.84 -0.42 -23.93
C GLN A 253 -11.74 0.72 -22.90
N ARG A 254 -12.87 1.03 -22.25
CA ARG A 254 -12.92 1.88 -21.05
C ARG A 254 -13.59 1.11 -19.93
N LEU A 255 -13.00 1.13 -18.74
CA LEU A 255 -13.69 0.82 -17.50
C LEU A 255 -13.80 2.10 -16.67
N THR A 256 -14.96 2.32 -16.07
CA THR A 256 -15.19 3.39 -15.10
C THR A 256 -15.61 2.76 -13.79
N PHE A 257 -14.97 3.12 -12.69
CA PHE A 257 -15.34 2.63 -11.36
C PHE A 257 -15.81 3.78 -10.49
N ILE A 258 -16.87 3.52 -9.73
CA ILE A 258 -17.40 4.41 -8.70
C ILE A 258 -17.15 3.72 -7.37
N THR A 259 -16.21 4.24 -6.61
CA THR A 259 -15.92 3.81 -5.24
C THR A 259 -16.62 4.77 -4.28
N ALA A 260 -17.42 4.28 -3.35
CA ALA A 260 -18.16 5.13 -2.42
C ALA A 260 -17.98 4.68 -0.96
N HIS A 261 -17.74 5.65 -0.09
CA HIS A 261 -17.77 5.51 1.36
C HIS A 261 -19.04 6.17 1.89
N LEU A 262 -19.85 5.44 2.64
CA LEU A 262 -21.06 5.96 3.27
C LEU A 262 -21.06 5.68 4.77
N ASP A 263 -21.36 6.70 5.56
CA ASP A 263 -21.50 6.61 7.01
C ASP A 263 -22.96 6.38 7.41
N SER A 264 -23.18 5.65 8.51
CA SER A 264 -24.49 5.61 9.16
C SER A 264 -24.92 7.02 9.63
N PRO A 265 -26.22 7.36 9.57
CA PRO A 265 -26.70 8.68 9.98
C PRO A 265 -26.24 9.07 11.38
N ALA A 266 -25.96 10.35 11.59
CA ALA A 266 -25.43 10.84 12.88
C ALA A 266 -26.34 10.46 14.07
N GLY A 267 -25.72 10.00 15.17
CA GLY A 267 -26.42 9.67 16.42
C GLY A 267 -26.99 8.26 16.51
N GLN A 268 -26.68 7.36 15.56
CA GLN A 268 -26.97 5.93 15.70
C GLN A 268 -26.23 5.33 16.90
N ALA A 269 -26.90 4.46 17.66
CA ALA A 269 -26.31 3.78 18.82
C ALA A 269 -25.24 2.75 18.41
N ASP A 270 -25.49 2.03 17.31
CA ASP A 270 -24.57 1.10 16.67
C ASP A 270 -24.15 1.68 15.31
N PRO A 271 -23.05 2.45 15.21
CA PRO A 271 -22.61 3.04 13.96
C PRO A 271 -22.15 1.97 12.96
N TYR A 272 -22.28 2.29 11.68
CA TYR A 272 -21.88 1.41 10.58
C TYR A 272 -21.39 2.20 9.37
N THR A 273 -20.62 1.54 8.50
CA THR A 273 -20.14 2.12 7.24
C THR A 273 -20.42 1.19 6.06
N TYR A 274 -20.47 1.75 4.86
CA TYR A 274 -20.41 1.02 3.59
C TYR A 274 -19.18 1.45 2.80
N ASP A 275 -18.43 0.48 2.30
CA ASP A 275 -17.34 0.66 1.35
C ASP A 275 -17.67 -0.16 0.10
N VAL A 276 -18.05 0.49 -1.00
CA VAL A 276 -18.58 -0.20 -2.18
C VAL A 276 -17.98 0.28 -3.48
N VAL A 277 -17.79 -0.66 -4.42
CA VAL A 277 -17.34 -0.39 -5.80
C VAL A 277 -18.39 -0.82 -6.81
N PHE A 278 -18.70 0.06 -7.75
CA PHE A 278 -19.48 -0.24 -8.95
C PHE A 278 -18.56 -0.12 -10.18
N ARG A 279 -18.66 -1.06 -11.12
CA ARG A 279 -17.87 -1.07 -12.36
C ARG A 279 -18.78 -0.96 -13.58
N GLU A 280 -18.56 0.07 -14.39
CA GLU A 280 -19.17 0.26 -15.70
C GLU A 280 -18.14 -0.08 -16.80
N ALA A 281 -18.57 -0.83 -17.82
CA ALA A 281 -17.72 -1.27 -18.91
C ALA A 281 -18.20 -0.71 -20.26
N GLY A 282 -17.31 -0.04 -20.98
CA GLY A 282 -17.62 0.61 -22.25
C GLY A 282 -18.34 1.94 -22.05
N ALA A 283 -19.67 1.93 -22.13
CA ALA A 283 -20.48 3.15 -22.05
C ALA A 283 -20.62 3.66 -20.61
N ILE A 284 -20.63 4.98 -20.45
CA ILE A 284 -21.03 5.65 -19.20
C ILE A 284 -22.50 6.03 -19.36
N LEU A 285 -23.34 5.50 -18.48
CA LEU A 285 -24.79 5.64 -18.59
C LEU A 285 -25.26 7.02 -18.13
N ALA A 286 -26.40 7.47 -18.68
CA ALA A 286 -27.05 8.72 -18.27
C ALA A 286 -27.79 8.62 -16.93
N ASP A 287 -28.12 7.40 -16.50
CA ASP A 287 -28.52 7.10 -15.14
C ASP A 287 -27.29 6.59 -14.38
N GLN A 288 -26.97 7.23 -13.27
CA GLN A 288 -25.83 6.95 -12.40
C GLN A 288 -26.29 6.67 -10.96
N HIS A 289 -27.53 6.17 -10.81
CA HIS A 289 -28.07 5.69 -9.55
C HIS A 289 -27.64 4.25 -9.26
N GLN A 290 -26.50 4.11 -8.61
CA GLN A 290 -25.92 2.84 -8.21
C GLN A 290 -26.65 2.25 -6.99
N VAL A 291 -26.85 0.92 -6.98
CA VAL A 291 -27.58 0.22 -5.90
C VAL A 291 -26.81 -1.01 -5.48
N VAL A 292 -26.64 -1.20 -4.16
CA VAL A 292 -26.08 -2.42 -3.59
C VAL A 292 -27.10 -3.10 -2.68
N ALA A 293 -27.31 -4.39 -2.89
CA ALA A 293 -28.19 -5.24 -2.10
C ALA A 293 -27.44 -5.92 -0.93
N ALA A 294 -28.18 -6.42 0.06
CA ALA A 294 -27.59 -6.98 1.27
C ALA A 294 -26.80 -8.29 1.03
N ASP A 295 -27.19 -9.06 0.02
CA ASP A 295 -26.52 -10.28 -0.44
C ASP A 295 -25.29 -10.00 -1.32
N GLN A 296 -25.08 -8.75 -1.75
CA GLN A 296 -23.88 -8.28 -2.47
C GLN A 296 -22.79 -7.72 -1.53
N LEU A 297 -22.97 -7.86 -0.21
CA LEU A 297 -22.09 -7.29 0.81
C LEU A 297 -21.54 -8.39 1.74
N GLN A 298 -20.25 -8.30 2.04
CA GLN A 298 -19.66 -8.93 3.22
C GLN A 298 -19.91 -8.04 4.44
N THR A 299 -20.23 -8.64 5.58
CA THR A 299 -20.30 -7.94 6.87
C THR A 299 -18.98 -8.12 7.64
N VAL A 300 -18.43 -7.03 8.15
CA VAL A 300 -17.24 -7.01 9.02
C VAL A 300 -17.63 -6.42 10.36
N HIS A 301 -17.46 -7.17 11.45
CA HIS A 301 -17.55 -6.62 12.80
C HIS A 301 -16.16 -6.15 13.21
N ALA A 302 -15.90 -4.85 13.06
CA ALA A 302 -14.61 -4.24 13.35
C ALA A 302 -14.55 -3.77 14.81
N ASN A 303 -13.54 -4.24 15.54
CA ASN A 303 -13.22 -3.82 16.90
C ASN A 303 -11.84 -3.15 16.92
N TYR A 304 -11.80 -1.84 17.10
CA TYR A 304 -10.57 -1.08 17.27
C TYR A 304 -10.29 -0.90 18.76
N PHE A 305 -9.14 -1.41 19.22
CA PHE A 305 -8.72 -1.33 20.61
C PHE A 305 -7.77 -0.13 20.84
N GLY A 306 -7.21 -0.01 22.04
CA GLY A 306 -6.42 1.15 22.47
C GLY A 306 -7.28 2.39 22.79
N SER A 307 -6.66 3.56 22.87
CA SER A 307 -7.33 4.85 23.12
C SER A 307 -6.70 5.96 22.29
N LEU A 308 -6.98 5.96 20.98
CA LEU A 308 -6.22 6.67 19.95
C LEU A 308 -7.11 7.53 19.06
N HIS A 309 -6.56 8.64 18.56
CA HIS A 309 -7.11 9.34 17.39
C HIS A 309 -6.42 8.80 16.13
N ALA A 310 -6.90 7.65 15.68
CA ALA A 310 -6.37 6.91 14.54
C ALA A 310 -7.01 7.37 13.22
N GLY A 311 -6.49 6.87 12.10
CA GLY A 311 -7.05 7.01 10.77
C GLY A 311 -7.31 5.64 10.17
N PHE A 312 -8.47 5.41 9.57
CA PHE A 312 -8.77 4.17 8.86
C PHE A 312 -8.96 4.43 7.38
N ALA A 313 -8.38 3.59 6.53
CA ALA A 313 -8.60 3.60 5.09
C ALA A 313 -8.83 2.16 4.59
N ARG A 314 -9.61 2.02 3.52
CA ARG A 314 -9.85 0.75 2.85
C ARG A 314 -9.62 0.94 1.35
N GLU A 315 -8.64 0.25 0.81
CA GLU A 315 -8.42 0.14 -0.63
C GLU A 315 -9.32 -0.98 -1.17
N LEU A 316 -10.04 -0.69 -2.26
CA LEU A 316 -10.92 -1.63 -2.93
C LEU A 316 -10.46 -1.83 -4.37
N TRP A 317 -9.91 -3.01 -4.63
CA TRP A 317 -9.33 -3.43 -5.90
C TRP A 317 -10.32 -4.34 -6.65
N SER A 318 -10.32 -4.27 -7.99
CA SER A 318 -11.15 -5.11 -8.87
C SER A 318 -10.42 -5.26 -10.20
N VAL A 319 -10.78 -6.23 -11.04
CA VAL A 319 -10.16 -6.41 -12.36
C VAL A 319 -10.26 -5.12 -13.18
N GLY A 320 -9.10 -4.52 -13.47
CA GLY A 320 -8.94 -3.26 -14.20
C GLY A 320 -9.02 -1.99 -13.34
N LEU A 321 -8.87 -2.13 -12.02
CA LEU A 321 -8.69 -1.04 -11.07
C LEU A 321 -7.39 -1.31 -10.29
N ASP A 322 -6.28 -0.77 -10.81
CA ASP A 322 -4.92 -1.06 -10.32
C ASP A 322 -4.36 0.11 -9.46
N LEU A 323 -5.09 1.24 -9.39
CA LEU A 323 -4.86 2.36 -8.46
C LEU A 323 -6.17 2.78 -7.76
N PRO A 324 -6.60 2.08 -6.69
CA PRO A 324 -7.76 2.48 -5.90
C PRO A 324 -7.49 3.78 -5.12
N ALA A 325 -8.52 4.62 -5.02
CA ALA A 325 -8.45 5.89 -4.32
C ALA A 325 -9.31 5.78 -3.07
N THR A 326 -8.63 5.81 -1.94
CA THR A 326 -9.22 5.82 -0.61
C THR A 326 -8.80 7.09 0.11
N ALA A 327 -9.58 7.53 1.09
CA ALA A 327 -9.14 8.56 2.01
C ALA A 327 -9.11 8.01 3.44
N ILE A 328 -8.22 8.60 4.22
CA ILE A 328 -8.02 8.26 5.62
C ILE A 328 -9.13 8.93 6.43
N ARG A 329 -10.03 8.12 6.99
CA ARG A 329 -11.11 8.55 7.89
C ARG A 329 -10.58 8.66 9.31
N PRO A 330 -10.65 9.83 9.97
CA PRO A 330 -10.32 9.89 11.39
C PRO A 330 -11.32 9.06 12.20
N ILE A 331 -10.81 8.17 13.06
CA ILE A 331 -11.59 7.41 14.05
C ILE A 331 -11.03 7.64 15.44
N THR A 332 -11.85 7.49 16.47
CA THR A 332 -11.40 7.52 17.87
C THR A 332 -11.63 6.16 18.51
N THR A 333 -10.58 5.55 19.04
CA THR A 333 -10.65 4.23 19.69
C THR A 333 -10.79 4.39 21.22
N PRO A 334 -11.36 3.41 21.96
CA PRO A 334 -11.90 2.15 21.46
C PRO A 334 -13.20 2.33 20.67
N LEU A 335 -13.31 1.65 19.53
CA LEU A 335 -14.47 1.73 18.64
C LEU A 335 -14.94 0.33 18.27
N ARG A 336 -16.24 0.08 18.30
CA ARG A 336 -16.87 -1.07 17.66
C ARG A 336 -17.85 -0.56 16.62
N ARG A 337 -17.76 -1.04 15.39
CA ARG A 337 -18.72 -0.75 14.32
C ARG A 337 -18.93 -1.95 13.41
N THR A 338 -20.05 -1.95 12.70
CA THR A 338 -20.29 -2.90 11.61
C THR A 338 -19.95 -2.24 10.28
N GLU A 339 -19.15 -2.87 9.46
CA GLU A 339 -18.77 -2.37 8.15
C GLU A 339 -19.31 -3.31 7.08
N TYR A 340 -19.74 -2.75 5.96
CA TYR A 340 -20.29 -3.51 4.85
C TYR A 340 -19.44 -3.26 3.61
N VAL A 341 -18.85 -4.31 3.04
CA VAL A 341 -17.92 -4.21 1.90
C VAL A 341 -18.46 -4.99 0.71
N GLY A 342 -18.46 -4.42 -0.50
CA GLY A 342 -18.92 -5.14 -1.69
C GLY A 342 -19.25 -4.30 -2.93
N GLY A 343 -20.29 -4.70 -3.65
CA GLY A 343 -20.68 -4.12 -4.95
C GLY A 343 -20.14 -4.89 -6.14
N ALA A 344 -18.82 -4.87 -6.37
CA ALA A 344 -18.18 -5.63 -7.44
C ALA A 344 -18.01 -7.12 -7.06
N PRO A 345 -18.19 -8.07 -8.00
CA PRO A 345 -18.18 -9.51 -7.71
C PRO A 345 -16.77 -10.12 -7.53
N ASP A 346 -15.74 -9.42 -8.03
CA ASP A 346 -14.33 -9.80 -8.01
C ASP A 346 -13.49 -8.90 -7.09
N LEU A 347 -14.15 -8.30 -6.08
CA LEU A 347 -13.57 -7.29 -5.22
C LEU A 347 -12.54 -7.87 -4.24
N ILE A 348 -11.37 -7.27 -4.21
CA ILE A 348 -10.35 -7.46 -3.18
C ILE A 348 -10.34 -6.22 -2.29
N ALA A 349 -10.38 -6.42 -0.97
CA ALA A 349 -10.23 -5.35 0.01
C ALA A 349 -8.85 -5.40 0.67
N LYS A 350 -8.30 -4.24 1.00
CA LYS A 350 -7.12 -4.11 1.87
C LYS A 350 -7.34 -2.95 2.84
N ASP A 351 -7.24 -3.25 4.13
CA ASP A 351 -7.58 -2.38 5.24
C ASP A 351 -6.30 -1.79 5.85
N TYR A 352 -6.32 -0.50 6.20
CA TYR A 352 -5.20 0.23 6.81
C TYR A 352 -5.69 1.00 8.04
N LEU A 353 -4.98 0.86 9.15
CA LEU A 353 -5.15 1.63 10.37
C LEU A 353 -3.86 2.39 10.68
N PHE A 354 -3.90 3.70 10.51
CA PHE A 354 -2.85 4.64 10.87
C PHE A 354 -3.03 5.06 12.32
N THR A 355 -2.05 4.82 13.18
CA THR A 355 -2.13 5.24 14.60
C THR A 355 -1.95 6.75 14.78
N ASP A 356 -1.38 7.44 13.79
CA ASP A 356 -1.47 8.88 13.60
C ASP A 356 -1.97 9.19 12.18
N ALA A 357 -3.24 9.55 12.06
CA ALA A 357 -3.89 9.89 10.78
C ALA A 357 -3.28 11.12 10.08
N THR A 358 -2.66 12.03 10.83
CA THR A 358 -2.14 13.31 10.31
C THR A 358 -0.75 13.14 9.71
N LYS A 359 0.09 12.32 10.34
CA LYS A 359 1.44 11.98 9.84
C LYS A 359 1.45 10.75 8.93
N GLN A 360 0.38 9.97 8.92
CA GLN A 360 0.27 8.67 8.23
C GLN A 360 1.35 7.66 8.71
N THR A 361 1.67 7.72 10.01
CA THR A 361 2.71 6.90 10.66
C THR A 361 2.13 5.82 11.56
N GLY A 362 2.94 4.79 11.87
CA GLY A 362 2.53 3.64 12.68
C GLY A 362 1.32 2.93 12.09
N VAL A 363 1.53 2.16 11.02
CA VAL A 363 0.47 1.60 10.18
C VAL A 363 0.29 0.11 10.48
N VAL A 364 -0.90 -0.28 10.92
CA VAL A 364 -1.36 -1.68 10.80
C VAL A 364 -2.07 -1.81 9.47
N PHE A 365 -1.81 -2.86 8.71
CA PHE A 365 -2.59 -3.17 7.51
C PHE A 365 -2.71 -4.67 7.31
N ASP A 366 -3.80 -5.12 6.70
CA ASP A 366 -3.93 -6.54 6.32
C ASP A 366 -3.35 -6.82 4.92
N GLY A 367 -3.22 -8.11 4.59
CA GLY A 367 -3.01 -8.51 3.20
C GLY A 367 -4.27 -8.29 2.36
N PRO A 368 -4.17 -8.33 1.01
CA PRO A 368 -5.35 -8.31 0.14
C PRO A 368 -6.30 -9.48 0.48
N ARG A 369 -7.59 -9.21 0.66
CA ARG A 369 -8.63 -10.20 1.02
C ARG A 369 -9.73 -10.29 -0.02
N ALA A 370 -10.22 -11.50 -0.28
CA ALA A 370 -11.35 -11.69 -1.17
C ALA A 370 -12.65 -11.29 -0.46
N VAL A 371 -13.32 -10.24 -0.94
CA VAL A 371 -14.63 -9.85 -0.39
C VAL A 371 -15.62 -10.93 -0.77
N LYS A 372 -16.25 -11.55 0.24
CA LYS A 372 -17.18 -12.68 0.07
C LYS A 372 -18.59 -12.25 0.44
N PRO A 373 -19.44 -11.84 -0.53
CA PRO A 373 -20.80 -11.42 -0.27
C PRO A 373 -21.63 -12.45 0.51
N GLY A 374 -22.53 -11.98 1.36
CA GLY A 374 -23.35 -12.82 2.24
C GLY A 374 -22.61 -13.47 3.41
N THR A 375 -21.30 -13.27 3.55
CA THR A 375 -20.51 -13.77 4.69
C THR A 375 -20.35 -12.73 5.80
N THR A 376 -19.95 -13.18 6.99
CA THR A 376 -19.61 -12.31 8.13
C THR A 376 -18.22 -12.67 8.66
N ARG A 377 -17.37 -11.67 8.90
CA ARG A 377 -16.09 -11.81 9.61
C ARG A 377 -16.01 -10.84 10.79
N THR A 378 -15.11 -11.10 11.71
CA THR A 378 -14.65 -10.14 12.74
C THR A 378 -13.27 -9.65 12.33
N ALA A 379 -12.96 -8.39 12.63
CA ALA A 379 -11.62 -7.83 12.51
C ALA A 379 -11.26 -7.13 13.82
N ASP A 380 -10.27 -7.65 14.55
CA ASP A 380 -9.77 -7.03 15.76
C ASP A 380 -8.48 -6.27 15.42
N TRP A 381 -8.41 -5.00 15.81
CA TRP A 381 -7.29 -4.12 15.52
C TRP A 381 -6.63 -3.62 16.81
N LEU A 382 -5.32 -3.80 16.93
CA LEU A 382 -4.50 -3.39 18.08
C LEU A 382 -4.94 -4.03 19.41
N ARG A 383 -5.50 -5.25 19.37
CA ARG A 383 -5.89 -5.97 20.58
C ARG A 383 -4.64 -6.55 21.27
N GLU A 384 -4.18 -5.88 22.31
CA GLU A 384 -3.05 -6.33 23.14
C GLU A 384 -3.27 -7.75 23.72
N PRO A 385 -2.20 -8.52 24.00
CA PRO A 385 -0.78 -8.14 23.84
C PRO A 385 -0.32 -8.15 22.38
N LEU A 386 0.46 -7.14 22.00
CA LEU A 386 1.09 -7.06 20.68
C LEU A 386 2.53 -7.58 20.82
N ALA A 387 2.72 -8.87 20.57
CA ALA A 387 4.00 -9.56 20.79
C ALA A 387 4.71 -9.87 19.46
N PRO A 388 6.03 -10.15 19.47
CA PRO A 388 6.73 -10.54 18.24
C PRO A 388 6.11 -11.78 17.60
N GLY A 389 6.05 -11.80 16.27
CA GLY A 389 5.42 -12.88 15.53
C GLY A 389 5.65 -12.80 14.03
N LEU A 390 5.18 -13.81 13.33
CA LEU A 390 5.17 -13.82 11.86
C LEU A 390 3.90 -13.14 11.34
N VAL A 391 3.77 -12.96 10.03
CA VAL A 391 2.50 -12.60 9.37
C VAL A 391 1.97 -13.83 8.66
N GLN A 392 0.67 -14.06 8.67
CA GLN A 392 0.03 -15.10 7.86
C GLN A 392 -0.44 -14.51 6.52
N PRO A 393 -0.32 -15.23 5.40
CA PRO A 393 -0.90 -14.81 4.13
C PRO A 393 -2.42 -14.82 4.21
N THR A 394 -3.04 -13.83 3.56
CA THR A 394 -4.50 -13.70 3.50
C THR A 394 -5.16 -14.69 2.55
N ASP A 395 -6.48 -14.81 2.68
CA ASP A 395 -7.26 -15.72 1.85
C ASP A 395 -7.15 -15.48 0.33
N ALA A 396 -7.06 -14.24 -0.17
CA ALA A 396 -6.85 -13.98 -1.60
C ALA A 396 -5.43 -14.34 -2.08
N ILE A 397 -4.43 -14.27 -1.19
CA ILE A 397 -3.09 -14.78 -1.48
C ILE A 397 -3.14 -16.30 -1.59
N ILE A 398 -3.80 -16.99 -0.66
CA ILE A 398 -3.87 -18.47 -0.67
C ILE A 398 -4.75 -18.96 -1.84
N ASP A 399 -5.88 -18.29 -2.08
CA ASP A 399 -6.89 -18.63 -3.08
C ASP A 399 -6.89 -17.62 -4.24
N GLN A 400 -6.00 -17.89 -5.19
CA GLN A 400 -5.85 -17.15 -6.45
C GLN A 400 -7.02 -17.36 -7.44
N SER A 401 -8.16 -17.93 -7.03
CA SER A 401 -9.33 -18.09 -7.89
C SER A 401 -10.05 -16.77 -8.21
N THR A 402 -9.89 -15.75 -7.36
CA THR A 402 -10.38 -14.40 -7.65
C THR A 402 -9.46 -13.72 -8.67
N PRO A 403 -9.93 -13.30 -9.86
CA PRO A 403 -9.03 -12.80 -10.90
C PRO A 403 -8.26 -11.53 -10.51
N ALA A 404 -8.82 -10.67 -9.66
CA ALA A 404 -8.13 -9.51 -9.09
C ALA A 404 -7.04 -9.86 -8.04
N ALA A 405 -7.01 -11.11 -7.57
CA ALA A 405 -5.90 -11.63 -6.74
C ALA A 405 -4.72 -12.16 -7.57
N ALA A 406 -4.89 -12.33 -8.89
CA ALA A 406 -3.85 -12.88 -9.76
C ALA A 406 -2.65 -11.92 -9.85
N GLY A 407 -1.47 -12.41 -9.43
CA GLY A 407 -0.23 -11.62 -9.37
C GLY A 407 0.11 -11.10 -7.98
N TRP A 408 -0.80 -11.19 -7.00
CA TRP A 408 -0.46 -10.93 -5.60
C TRP A 408 0.37 -12.09 -5.04
N GLY A 409 1.66 -11.83 -4.85
CA GLY A 409 2.58 -12.73 -4.18
C GLY A 409 2.63 -12.51 -2.66
N TRP A 410 3.24 -13.46 -1.95
CA TRP A 410 3.55 -13.33 -0.52
C TRP A 410 5.02 -13.63 -0.25
N GLY A 411 5.73 -12.65 0.31
CA GLY A 411 7.13 -12.81 0.69
C GLY A 411 7.25 -13.73 1.90
N CYS A 412 8.00 -14.83 1.78
CA CYS A 412 8.06 -15.81 2.84
C CYS A 412 8.91 -15.33 4.03
N ALA A 413 8.24 -14.94 5.11
CA ALA A 413 8.87 -14.34 6.30
C ALA A 413 9.93 -15.23 6.98
N ALA A 414 9.84 -16.56 6.85
CA ALA A 414 10.80 -17.49 7.43
C ALA A 414 11.06 -18.66 6.47
N CYS A 415 12.09 -18.56 5.63
CA CYS A 415 12.36 -19.52 4.57
C CYS A 415 13.85 -19.87 4.36
N ARG A 416 14.08 -20.93 3.59
CA ARG A 416 15.40 -21.36 3.11
C ARG A 416 15.34 -21.75 1.63
N THR A 417 16.35 -21.33 0.88
CA THR A 417 16.60 -21.66 -0.53
C THR A 417 18.02 -22.19 -0.66
N GLY A 418 18.18 -23.47 -0.99
CA GLY A 418 19.48 -24.15 -0.93
C GLY A 418 20.08 -24.05 0.47
N ASP A 419 21.25 -23.44 0.55
CA ASP A 419 22.00 -23.20 1.79
C ASP A 419 21.82 -21.78 2.37
N THR A 420 21.00 -20.93 1.75
CA THR A 420 20.68 -19.59 2.24
C THR A 420 19.34 -19.58 2.96
N LEU A 421 19.33 -19.12 4.21
CA LEU A 421 18.15 -18.90 5.03
C LEU A 421 17.92 -17.40 5.24
N GLY A 422 16.67 -16.98 5.38
CA GLY A 422 16.28 -15.67 5.90
C GLY A 422 15.05 -15.77 6.80
N ILE A 423 15.07 -15.03 7.90
CA ILE A 423 13.97 -14.93 8.87
C ILE A 423 13.76 -13.47 9.23
N GLY A 424 12.63 -12.90 8.81
CA GLY A 424 12.08 -11.64 9.29
C GLY A 424 10.92 -11.91 10.26
N VAL A 425 10.98 -11.27 11.42
CA VAL A 425 9.93 -11.29 12.44
C VAL A 425 9.41 -9.86 12.63
N LEU A 426 8.11 -9.69 12.89
CA LEU A 426 7.61 -8.39 13.35
C LEU A 426 8.02 -8.17 14.81
N PRO A 427 8.50 -6.97 15.20
CA PRO A 427 8.80 -6.67 16.60
C PRO A 427 7.54 -6.66 17.48
N ALA A 428 6.38 -6.42 16.88
CA ALA A 428 5.05 -6.62 17.44
C ALA A 428 4.08 -6.97 16.31
N ALA A 429 3.22 -7.97 16.51
CA ALA A 429 2.18 -8.39 15.60
C ALA A 429 0.80 -8.18 16.23
N ASP A 430 -0.25 -8.07 15.40
CA ASP A 430 -1.63 -8.00 15.90
C ASP A 430 -2.15 -9.38 16.35
N SER A 431 -3.25 -9.33 17.09
CA SER A 431 -4.14 -10.44 17.39
C SER A 431 -4.73 -11.11 16.15
N ASP A 432 -5.08 -10.34 15.12
CA ASP A 432 -5.41 -10.86 13.80
C ASP A 432 -4.11 -11.29 13.09
N PRO A 433 -3.97 -12.56 12.70
CA PRO A 433 -2.70 -13.08 12.23
C PRO A 433 -2.31 -12.61 10.83
N GLU A 434 -3.24 -12.01 10.08
CA GLU A 434 -3.04 -11.50 8.73
C GLU A 434 -2.76 -9.98 8.72
N HIS A 435 -2.86 -9.32 9.89
CA HIS A 435 -2.43 -7.93 10.06
C HIS A 435 -0.90 -7.84 10.21
N MET A 436 -0.29 -6.99 9.38
CA MET A 436 1.10 -6.57 9.51
C MET A 436 1.17 -5.18 10.16
N LEU A 437 1.86 -5.09 11.30
CA LEU A 437 2.16 -3.82 11.96
C LEU A 437 3.52 -3.31 11.47
N SER A 438 3.50 -2.14 10.83
CA SER A 438 4.68 -1.37 10.45
C SER A 438 4.87 -0.23 11.45
N LEU A 439 5.81 -0.41 12.36
CA LEU A 439 6.29 0.65 13.26
C LEU A 439 7.22 1.61 12.52
N ASP A 440 7.25 2.87 12.96
CA ASP A 440 8.29 3.81 12.55
C ASP A 440 9.64 3.41 13.17
N ASP A 441 10.76 3.64 12.48
CA ASP A 441 12.12 3.40 13.01
C ASP A 441 12.35 4.05 14.39
N LYS A 442 11.69 5.19 14.66
CA LYS A 442 11.78 5.93 15.93
C LYS A 442 11.06 5.24 17.10
N ASP A 443 10.06 4.41 16.80
CA ASP A 443 9.24 3.72 17.80
C ASP A 443 9.90 2.39 18.22
N ILE A 444 10.86 1.88 17.44
CA ILE A 444 11.69 0.71 17.77
C ILE A 444 12.93 1.21 18.53
N THR A 445 12.91 1.11 19.86
CA THR A 445 14.05 1.53 20.72
C THR A 445 15.22 0.55 20.60
N SER A 446 14.92 -0.75 20.49
CA SER A 446 15.91 -1.78 20.16
C SER A 446 15.26 -3.02 19.56
N ALA A 447 15.98 -3.66 18.64
CA ALA A 447 15.76 -5.04 18.26
C ALA A 447 17.13 -5.72 18.21
N HIS A 448 17.25 -6.92 18.75
CA HIS A 448 18.46 -7.74 18.70
C HIS A 448 18.06 -9.18 18.38
N LEU A 449 18.46 -9.65 17.20
CA LEU A 449 18.15 -10.97 16.70
C LEU A 449 19.43 -11.79 16.54
N VAL A 450 19.43 -13.00 17.10
CA VAL A 450 20.57 -13.93 17.10
C VAL A 450 20.13 -15.29 16.56
N LEU A 451 20.80 -15.78 15.52
CA LEU A 451 20.62 -17.13 14.98
C LEU A 451 21.86 -17.96 15.26
N SER A 452 21.70 -19.10 15.91
CA SER A 452 22.78 -20.04 16.25
C SER A 452 22.40 -21.50 16.00
N GLY A 453 23.40 -22.37 15.91
CA GLY A 453 23.23 -23.82 15.74
C GLY A 453 24.56 -24.53 15.70
N ASN A 454 24.63 -25.81 16.10
CA ASN A 454 25.87 -26.60 16.14
C ASN A 454 27.05 -25.91 16.86
N GLY A 455 26.79 -25.10 17.90
CA GLY A 455 27.80 -24.35 18.64
C GLY A 455 28.37 -23.12 17.90
N LYS A 456 27.77 -22.71 16.78
CA LYS A 456 28.15 -21.52 15.99
C LYS A 456 27.02 -20.49 15.97
N VAL A 457 27.36 -19.21 16.06
CA VAL A 457 26.47 -18.09 15.71
C VAL A 457 26.58 -17.81 14.20
N TYR A 458 25.43 -17.72 13.53
CA TYR A 458 25.31 -17.48 12.09
C TYR A 458 24.82 -16.06 11.77
N ALA A 459 23.98 -15.48 12.63
CA ALA A 459 23.62 -14.08 12.60
C ALA A 459 23.56 -13.52 14.02
N ASP A 460 23.98 -12.26 14.17
CA ASP A 460 23.91 -11.45 15.39
C ASP A 460 23.72 -10.01 14.90
N VAL A 461 22.48 -9.53 14.92
CA VAL A 461 22.06 -8.31 14.21
C VAL A 461 21.15 -7.43 15.05
N ARG A 462 21.35 -6.11 14.96
CA ARG A 462 20.47 -5.11 15.58
C ARG A 462 19.28 -4.78 14.68
N SER A 463 18.46 -5.80 14.44
CA SER A 463 17.36 -5.83 13.48
C SER A 463 16.34 -6.90 13.91
N THR A 464 15.16 -6.94 13.28
CA THR A 464 14.18 -8.04 13.40
C THR A 464 14.25 -9.02 12.22
N ASP A 465 15.21 -8.84 11.31
CA ASP A 465 15.51 -9.73 10.17
C ASP A 465 16.98 -10.18 10.21
N THR A 466 17.23 -11.48 10.01
CA THR A 466 18.58 -12.06 9.85
C THR A 466 19.34 -11.52 8.64
N GLY A 467 18.62 -11.02 7.63
CA GLY A 467 19.13 -10.90 6.27
C GLY A 467 19.38 -12.30 5.66
N ARG A 468 20.25 -12.36 4.64
CA ARG A 468 20.61 -13.62 3.96
C ARG A 468 21.76 -14.30 4.71
N VAL A 469 21.52 -15.48 5.27
CA VAL A 469 22.46 -16.24 6.10
C VAL A 469 22.78 -17.59 5.46
N THR A 470 24.07 -17.89 5.25
CA THR A 470 24.49 -19.21 4.75
C THR A 470 24.66 -20.22 5.87
N LEU A 471 23.95 -21.34 5.79
CA LEU A 471 23.94 -22.44 6.74
C LEU A 471 24.55 -23.73 6.15
N PRO A 472 25.03 -24.68 6.97
CA PRO A 472 25.46 -25.99 6.49
C PRO A 472 24.32 -26.75 5.81
N ALA A 473 24.63 -27.53 4.79
CA ALA A 473 23.64 -28.31 4.05
C ALA A 473 22.99 -29.43 4.87
N ALA A 474 23.73 -30.01 5.81
CA ALA A 474 23.22 -31.05 6.70
C ALA A 474 22.09 -30.51 7.59
N SER A 475 21.07 -31.35 7.83
CA SER A 475 19.99 -31.00 8.76
C SER A 475 20.54 -30.84 10.18
N ALA A 476 20.16 -29.76 10.85
CA ALA A 476 20.56 -29.44 12.21
C ALA A 476 19.44 -28.73 12.97
N VAL A 477 19.59 -28.67 14.29
CA VAL A 477 18.76 -27.84 15.17
C VAL A 477 19.39 -26.46 15.27
N TYR A 478 18.56 -25.43 15.09
CA TYR A 478 18.92 -24.02 15.22
C TYR A 478 18.09 -23.38 16.33
N HIS A 479 18.69 -22.39 16.98
CA HIS A 479 18.07 -21.53 17.97
C HIS A 479 18.06 -20.10 17.43
N LEU A 480 16.90 -19.47 17.44
CA LEU A 480 16.69 -18.07 17.10
C LEU A 480 16.21 -17.35 18.35
N THR A 481 16.84 -16.24 18.72
CA THR A 481 16.40 -15.37 19.81
C THR A 481 16.12 -13.98 19.24
N LEU A 482 15.04 -13.34 19.67
CA LEU A 482 14.71 -11.94 19.42
C LEU A 482 14.40 -11.25 20.74
N ASP A 483 15.23 -10.27 21.12
CA ASP A 483 14.93 -9.28 22.13
C ASP A 483 14.47 -7.98 21.44
N ALA A 484 13.27 -7.49 21.76
CA ALA A 484 12.73 -6.27 21.17
C ALA A 484 12.13 -5.33 22.22
N THR A 485 12.43 -4.04 22.09
CA THR A 485 11.83 -2.95 22.88
C THR A 485 11.22 -1.92 21.93
N VAL A 486 9.92 -1.72 22.06
CA VAL A 486 9.12 -0.80 21.25
C VAL A 486 8.41 0.20 22.17
N HIS A 487 8.50 1.49 21.83
CA HIS A 487 7.83 2.57 22.55
C HIS A 487 7.04 3.52 21.61
N PRO A 488 6.11 3.00 20.78
CA PRO A 488 5.15 3.87 20.11
C PRO A 488 4.31 4.64 21.14
N GLN A 489 4.05 5.93 20.90
CA GLN A 489 3.25 6.76 21.83
C GLN A 489 1.83 6.24 22.09
N TRP A 490 1.33 5.38 21.19
CA TRP A 490 0.00 4.81 21.21
C TRP A 490 -0.10 3.45 21.93
N LEU A 491 1.04 2.84 22.28
CA LEU A 491 1.12 1.50 22.86
C LEU A 491 1.42 1.57 24.37
N ALA A 492 0.51 1.08 25.20
CA ALA A 492 0.62 1.18 26.66
C ALA A 492 1.30 -0.05 27.31
N HIS A 493 1.14 -1.23 26.71
CA HIS A 493 1.68 -2.50 27.18
C HIS A 493 2.37 -3.25 26.03
N SER A 494 3.04 -4.38 26.30
CA SER A 494 3.79 -5.13 25.26
C SER A 494 4.97 -4.34 24.69
N THR A 495 5.53 -3.43 25.48
CA THR A 495 6.64 -2.55 25.10
C THR A 495 7.99 -3.26 25.11
N THR A 496 8.10 -4.39 25.81
CA THR A 496 9.30 -5.21 25.88
C THR A 496 8.97 -6.66 25.63
N SER A 497 9.84 -7.36 24.90
CA SER A 497 9.64 -8.76 24.59
C SER A 497 10.97 -9.50 24.41
N HIS A 498 10.91 -10.79 24.71
CA HIS A 498 11.99 -11.76 24.52
C HIS A 498 11.37 -13.04 23.96
N THR A 499 11.76 -13.44 22.76
CA THR A 499 11.23 -14.63 22.08
C THR A 499 12.36 -15.55 21.63
N GLU A 500 12.25 -16.83 21.96
CA GLU A 500 13.16 -17.90 21.56
C GLU A 500 12.41 -18.95 20.74
N TRP A 501 12.95 -19.30 19.58
CA TRP A 501 12.52 -20.43 18.77
C TRP A 501 13.63 -21.48 18.73
N THR A 502 13.25 -22.75 18.79
CA THR A 502 14.11 -23.87 18.41
C THR A 502 13.46 -24.61 17.25
N PHE A 503 14.20 -24.85 16.17
CA PHE A 503 13.66 -25.47 14.97
C PHE A 503 14.69 -26.33 14.23
N ALA A 504 14.22 -27.36 13.54
CA ALA A 504 15.07 -28.14 12.63
C ALA A 504 15.08 -27.53 11.21
N SER A 505 16.25 -27.48 10.57
CA SER A 505 16.39 -27.08 9.16
C SER A 505 17.54 -27.82 8.50
N GLY A 506 17.37 -28.21 7.23
CA GLY A 506 18.42 -28.70 6.35
C GLY A 506 18.39 -27.97 5.01
N ARG A 507 19.30 -28.30 4.11
CA ARG A 507 19.33 -27.74 2.75
C ARG A 507 17.98 -27.90 2.06
N SER A 508 17.56 -26.85 1.36
CA SER A 508 16.31 -26.83 0.60
C SER A 508 16.61 -26.94 -0.89
N ASP A 509 16.52 -28.14 -1.46
CA ASP A 509 16.77 -28.37 -2.90
C ASP A 509 15.46 -28.43 -3.72
N THR A 510 14.29 -28.34 -3.08
CA THR A 510 12.97 -28.35 -3.73
C THR A 510 12.05 -27.31 -3.11
N ARG A 511 11.11 -26.78 -3.92
CA ARG A 511 10.05 -25.89 -3.44
C ARG A 511 9.04 -26.67 -2.59
N THR A 512 8.80 -26.22 -1.36
CA THR A 512 7.69 -26.71 -0.51
C THR A 512 6.63 -25.64 -0.23
N VAL A 513 6.93 -24.36 -0.49
CA VAL A 513 5.96 -23.25 -0.37
C VAL A 513 5.02 -23.17 -1.58
N PRO A 514 3.77 -22.69 -1.40
CA PRO A 514 2.83 -22.43 -2.51
C PRO A 514 3.43 -21.64 -3.68
N ALA A 515 2.90 -21.87 -4.88
CA ALA A 515 3.50 -21.43 -6.15
C ALA A 515 3.60 -19.91 -6.33
N ASN A 516 2.73 -19.14 -5.68
CA ASN A 516 2.67 -17.68 -5.72
C ASN A 516 3.46 -17.01 -4.57
N TRP A 517 4.20 -17.78 -3.77
CA TRP A 517 5.06 -17.19 -2.73
C TRP A 517 6.40 -16.77 -3.31
N ASP A 518 6.92 -15.66 -2.79
CA ASP A 518 8.20 -15.09 -3.16
C ASP A 518 9.27 -15.40 -2.11
N CYS A 519 10.45 -15.77 -2.61
CA CYS A 519 11.67 -16.00 -1.83
C CYS A 519 12.92 -15.44 -2.55
N GLU A 520 12.76 -14.59 -3.58
CA GLU A 520 13.86 -13.99 -4.36
C GLU A 520 14.81 -13.17 -3.47
N SER A 521 14.25 -12.58 -2.41
CA SER A 521 14.96 -11.91 -1.33
C SER A 521 16.01 -12.79 -0.62
N ILE A 522 15.91 -14.12 -0.70
CA ILE A 522 16.88 -15.08 -0.14
C ILE A 522 17.54 -16.03 -1.15
N GLY A 523 16.92 -16.34 -2.30
CA GLY A 523 17.56 -17.16 -3.34
C GLY A 523 16.63 -17.62 -4.46
N ASP A 524 16.90 -18.81 -5.01
CA ASP A 524 16.11 -19.42 -6.06
C ASP A 524 14.73 -19.87 -5.53
N VAL A 525 13.67 -19.26 -6.05
CA VAL A 525 12.28 -19.55 -5.67
C VAL A 525 11.89 -21.01 -5.99
N ALA A 526 12.53 -21.67 -6.96
CA ALA A 526 12.33 -23.08 -7.27
C ALA A 526 12.84 -24.03 -6.15
N GLN A 527 13.61 -23.50 -5.21
CA GLN A 527 14.22 -24.22 -4.09
C GLN A 527 13.68 -23.76 -2.72
N CYS A 528 12.60 -22.98 -2.67
CA CYS A 528 12.15 -22.36 -1.41
C CYS A 528 11.31 -23.30 -0.52
N SER A 529 11.73 -23.47 0.73
CA SER A 529 10.94 -24.10 1.79
C SER A 529 10.71 -23.15 2.98
N ALA A 530 9.54 -23.28 3.60
CA ALA A 530 9.22 -22.59 4.85
C ALA A 530 9.86 -23.31 6.05
N LEU A 531 10.26 -22.55 7.06
CA LEU A 531 10.90 -23.05 8.27
C LEU A 531 9.85 -23.42 9.32
N PRO A 532 10.00 -24.54 10.06
CA PRO A 532 9.02 -25.01 11.04
C PRO A 532 9.07 -24.24 12.37
N LEU A 533 9.17 -22.90 12.30
CA LEU A 533 9.01 -22.03 13.45
C LEU A 533 7.59 -22.17 14.00
N LEU A 534 7.46 -22.26 15.33
CA LEU A 534 6.19 -22.07 16.01
C LEU A 534 5.92 -20.58 16.20
N ASP A 535 4.66 -20.21 16.07
CA ASP A 535 4.12 -18.85 16.19
C ASP A 535 2.97 -18.88 17.21
N VAL A 536 2.75 -17.78 17.94
CA VAL A 536 1.73 -17.70 18.99
C VAL A 536 0.78 -16.53 18.77
N ARG A 537 -0.52 -16.77 19.01
CA ARG A 537 -1.59 -15.77 18.89
C ARG A 537 -2.41 -15.69 20.15
N TYR A 538 -2.82 -14.46 20.48
CA TYR A 538 -3.56 -14.12 21.68
C TYR A 538 -4.93 -13.53 21.30
N ALA A 539 -6.00 -14.19 21.73
CA ALA A 539 -7.35 -13.63 21.69
C ALA A 539 -7.84 -13.42 23.13
N MET A 540 -7.72 -12.18 23.60
CA MET A 540 -7.86 -11.79 25.02
C MET A 540 -9.31 -11.45 25.38
N GLU A 541 -10.08 -12.39 25.90
CA GLU A 541 -11.51 -12.22 26.24
C GLU A 541 -11.73 -11.89 27.73
N ASP A 542 -12.83 -11.19 28.05
CA ASP A 542 -13.20 -10.74 29.41
C ASP A 542 -13.28 -11.88 30.47
N LYS A 543 -13.40 -13.14 30.02
CA LYS A 543 -13.53 -14.34 30.85
C LYS A 543 -12.44 -15.39 30.58
N GLY A 544 -11.25 -14.93 30.19
CA GLY A 544 -10.05 -15.73 29.97
C GLY A 544 -9.65 -15.81 28.51
N SER A 545 -8.37 -15.96 28.24
CA SER A 545 -7.79 -15.72 26.92
C SER A 545 -7.59 -17.02 26.14
N THR A 546 -7.82 -16.99 24.83
CA THR A 546 -7.39 -18.09 23.96
C THR A 546 -5.96 -17.83 23.49
N ILE A 547 -5.07 -18.77 23.77
CA ILE A 547 -3.69 -18.80 23.24
C ILE A 547 -3.66 -19.88 22.17
N SER A 548 -3.26 -19.53 20.95
CA SER A 548 -3.15 -20.47 19.84
C SER A 548 -1.71 -20.58 19.39
N PHE A 549 -1.18 -21.80 19.33
CA PHE A 549 0.13 -22.09 18.74
C PHE A 549 -0.06 -22.74 17.37
N ALA A 550 0.62 -22.20 16.37
CA ALA A 550 0.61 -22.70 15.00
C ALA A 550 2.03 -22.69 14.43
N HIS A 551 2.23 -23.29 13.26
CA HIS A 551 3.50 -23.17 12.53
C HIS A 551 3.49 -21.92 11.64
N ALA A 552 4.70 -21.50 11.25
CA ALA A 552 4.88 -20.54 10.17
C ALA A 552 4.09 -20.96 8.91
N PRO A 553 3.65 -19.99 8.08
CA PRO A 553 2.96 -20.29 6.83
C PRO A 553 3.76 -21.28 5.98
N GLY A 554 3.08 -22.26 5.36
CA GLY A 554 3.66 -23.15 4.34
C GLY A 554 4.38 -24.37 4.91
N VAL A 555 4.31 -24.56 6.22
CA VAL A 555 4.78 -25.74 6.94
C VAL A 555 3.61 -26.70 7.17
N SER A 556 3.84 -28.01 7.01
CA SER A 556 2.86 -29.02 7.42
C SER A 556 2.67 -29.01 8.93
N ALA A 557 1.43 -28.87 9.40
CA ALA A 557 1.12 -28.79 10.82
C ALA A 557 1.61 -30.02 11.61
N SER A 558 2.34 -29.77 12.69
CA SER A 558 2.81 -30.79 13.65
C SER A 558 2.01 -30.67 14.96
N PRO A 559 1.52 -31.76 15.58
CA PRO A 559 0.75 -31.67 16.82
C PRO A 559 1.53 -31.02 17.97
N ILE A 560 0.93 -30.05 18.66
CA ILE A 560 1.50 -29.47 19.89
C ILE A 560 1.41 -30.50 21.01
N THR A 561 2.56 -30.92 21.54
CA THR A 561 2.67 -31.96 22.59
C THR A 561 2.85 -31.38 23.98
N LYS A 562 3.37 -30.16 24.08
CA LYS A 562 3.52 -29.40 25.33
C LYS A 562 3.10 -27.95 25.09
N ALA A 563 2.41 -27.37 26.07
CA ALA A 563 2.12 -25.94 26.12
C ALA A 563 2.15 -25.47 27.58
N GLY A 564 2.61 -24.24 27.81
CA GLY A 564 2.66 -23.61 29.12
C GLY A 564 2.34 -22.11 29.04
N ALA A 565 1.79 -21.57 30.11
CA ALA A 565 1.57 -20.14 30.27
C ALA A 565 1.82 -19.72 31.73
N GLU A 566 2.43 -18.56 31.88
CA GLU A 566 2.65 -17.88 33.16
C GLU A 566 2.30 -16.39 33.00
N ILE A 567 1.88 -15.76 34.09
CA ILE A 567 1.60 -14.33 34.16
C ILE A 567 2.46 -13.66 35.23
N SER A 568 2.77 -12.37 35.04
CA SER A 568 3.41 -11.55 36.07
C SER A 568 2.78 -10.16 36.14
N TYR A 569 2.43 -9.72 37.34
CA TYR A 569 1.89 -8.38 37.59
C TYR A 569 2.98 -7.34 37.96
N ASP A 570 4.23 -7.78 38.14
CA ASP A 570 5.37 -6.94 38.53
C ASP A 570 6.62 -7.15 37.64
N GLY A 571 6.48 -7.96 36.57
CA GLY A 571 7.55 -8.36 35.65
C GLY A 571 8.59 -9.33 36.24
N LYS A 572 8.46 -9.75 37.50
CA LYS A 572 9.50 -10.46 38.26
C LYS A 572 9.02 -11.79 38.81
N ASN A 573 7.85 -11.78 39.44
CA ASN A 573 7.23 -12.97 40.02
C ASN A 573 6.25 -13.56 39.01
N TRP A 574 6.51 -14.80 38.59
CA TRP A 574 5.74 -15.51 37.58
C TRP A 574 4.81 -16.53 38.24
N LEU A 575 3.53 -16.49 37.89
CA LEU A 575 2.49 -17.37 38.40
C LEU A 575 1.95 -18.24 37.25
N PRO A 576 1.87 -19.57 37.41
CA PRO A 576 1.30 -20.44 36.38
C PRO A 576 -0.15 -20.07 36.05
N ALA A 577 -0.45 -19.94 34.77
CA ALA A 577 -1.80 -19.77 34.24
C ALA A 577 -2.29 -21.11 33.68
N PRO A 578 -3.32 -21.76 34.29
CA PRO A 578 -3.82 -23.04 33.81
C PRO A 578 -4.29 -22.98 32.36
N LEU A 579 -3.81 -23.93 31.55
CA LEU A 579 -4.23 -24.11 30.15
C LEU A 579 -5.18 -25.29 30.02
N VAL A 580 -6.35 -25.06 29.42
CA VAL A 580 -7.30 -26.09 28.99
C VAL A 580 -7.20 -26.22 27.47
N SER A 581 -6.82 -27.40 26.96
CA SER A 581 -6.75 -27.63 25.52
C SER A 581 -8.14 -27.53 24.87
N LEU A 582 -8.22 -26.79 23.77
CA LEU A 582 -9.38 -26.68 22.88
C LEU A 582 -9.19 -27.51 21.60
N GLY A 583 -8.08 -28.25 21.50
CA GLY A 583 -7.65 -28.96 20.29
C GLY A 583 -6.89 -28.07 19.29
N ASN A 584 -6.24 -28.70 18.32
CA ASN A 584 -5.57 -28.04 17.18
C ASN A 584 -4.63 -26.87 17.57
N GLY A 585 -3.81 -27.08 18.61
CA GLY A 585 -2.86 -26.06 19.10
C GLY A 585 -3.50 -24.89 19.86
N LYS A 586 -4.81 -24.88 20.07
CA LYS A 586 -5.54 -23.84 20.81
C LYS A 586 -5.74 -24.23 22.27
N TYR A 587 -5.57 -23.26 23.16
CA TYR A 587 -5.69 -23.43 24.61
C TYR A 587 -6.47 -22.26 25.20
N ARG A 588 -7.41 -22.55 26.11
CA ARG A 588 -8.03 -21.54 26.98
C ARG A 588 -7.15 -21.37 28.22
N ALA A 589 -6.59 -20.18 28.39
CA ALA A 589 -5.82 -19.81 29.55
C ALA A 589 -6.71 -19.11 30.59
N LEU A 590 -6.54 -19.49 31.86
CA LEU A 590 -7.41 -19.06 32.95
C LEU A 590 -6.66 -18.11 33.91
N TRP A 591 -6.87 -16.80 33.77
CA TRP A 591 -6.44 -15.81 34.76
C TRP A 591 -7.45 -14.67 34.94
N LEU A 592 -7.25 -13.87 35.99
CA LEU A 592 -8.14 -12.76 36.36
C LEU A 592 -7.74 -11.50 35.58
N GLY A 593 -8.69 -10.84 34.92
CA GLY A 593 -8.49 -9.79 33.92
C GLY A 593 -7.94 -8.45 34.40
N LYS A 594 -6.76 -8.44 35.01
CA LYS A 594 -5.89 -7.27 35.12
C LYS A 594 -4.78 -7.37 34.04
N PRO A 595 -4.26 -6.24 33.51
CA PRO A 595 -3.06 -6.25 32.69
C PRO A 595 -1.92 -6.96 33.42
N ALA A 596 -1.19 -7.81 32.69
CA ALA A 596 -0.09 -8.60 33.20
C ALA A 596 0.90 -8.86 32.06
N ALA A 597 2.18 -8.93 32.39
CA ALA A 597 3.17 -9.54 31.53
C ALA A 597 2.84 -11.03 31.34
N LEU A 598 3.08 -11.54 30.13
CA LEU A 598 2.78 -12.92 29.74
C LEU A 598 4.07 -13.64 29.39
N ARG A 599 4.18 -14.89 29.83
CA ARG A 599 5.16 -15.84 29.31
C ARG A 599 4.43 -17.07 28.82
N VAL A 600 4.71 -17.48 27.60
CA VAL A 600 4.12 -18.67 26.97
C VAL A 600 5.21 -19.57 26.42
N SER A 601 4.92 -20.86 26.34
CA SER A 601 5.79 -21.82 25.66
C SER A 601 4.99 -22.92 24.99
N ALA A 602 5.55 -23.47 23.91
CA ALA A 602 5.02 -24.63 23.21
C ALA A 602 6.13 -25.53 22.68
N THR A 603 5.83 -26.81 22.48
CA THR A 603 6.69 -27.77 21.77
C THR A 603 5.81 -28.70 20.94
N ASP A 604 6.16 -28.90 19.67
CA ASP A 604 5.45 -29.81 18.77
C ASP A 604 5.96 -31.27 18.87
N ALA A 605 5.41 -32.16 18.03
CA ALA A 605 5.80 -33.57 18.00
C ALA A 605 7.14 -33.83 17.27
N ALA A 606 7.67 -32.85 16.53
CA ALA A 606 8.95 -32.90 15.85
C ALA A 606 10.10 -32.30 16.70
N GLY A 607 9.77 -31.70 17.85
CA GLY A 607 10.72 -31.07 18.76
C GLY A 607 10.98 -29.59 18.47
N ASN A 608 10.26 -28.98 17.54
CA ASN A 608 10.30 -27.52 17.38
C ASN A 608 9.62 -26.87 18.59
N SER A 609 10.17 -25.77 19.10
CA SER A 609 9.65 -25.08 20.28
C SER A 609 9.64 -23.57 20.11
N LEU A 610 8.77 -22.94 20.90
CA LEU A 610 8.68 -21.50 21.11
C LEU A 610 8.65 -21.23 22.60
N GLN A 611 9.36 -20.20 23.04
CA GLN A 611 9.17 -19.54 24.32
C GLN A 611 9.10 -18.03 24.07
N GLN A 612 8.05 -17.37 24.57
CA GLN A 612 7.90 -15.92 24.42
C GLN A 612 7.57 -15.30 25.77
N THR A 613 8.20 -14.18 26.09
CA THR A 613 7.83 -13.28 27.18
C THR A 613 7.50 -11.91 26.58
N VAL A 614 6.39 -11.30 27.00
CA VAL A 614 5.93 -9.96 26.59
C VAL A 614 5.47 -9.17 27.82
N SER A 615 5.81 -7.88 27.90
CA SER A 615 5.55 -6.98 29.05
C SER A 615 5.25 -5.56 28.59
#